data_AF-A0A2T5M131-F1
#
_entry.id   AF-A0A2T5M131-F1
#
_cell.length_a   1.000
_cell.length_b   1.000
_cell.length_c   1.000
_cell.angle_alpha   90.00
_cell.angle_beta   90.00
_cell.angle_gamma   90.00
#
_symmetry.space_group_name_H-M   'P 1'
#
loop_
_entity.id
_entity.type
_entity.pdbx_description
1 polymer ?
#
loop_
_entity_poly.entity_id
_entity_poly.type
_entity_poly.pdbx_seq_one_letter_code
_entity_poly.pdbx_strand_id
1 'polypeptide(L)'
;MSALPRQILLHLAELALKSLQAWCFGSEVFVLTSFRQRLDHESKELLDICQGLRLGGYSSAKVLLLNENSLLNEHTRYISDMLHDDIILKLALLTWYFDSTSQFPSEKLLNFFAHPHDKVEAVCEALFGLYTLQTGEKISYHSFRAKLLDTLGYVEYLVGDVYNLMLE
;
A
#
# COMPACT_ATOMS: atom_id res chain seq x y z
N MET A 1 -7.60 -3.12 27.08
CA MET A 1 -8.31 -3.08 25.77
C MET A 1 -7.83 -4.28 24.98
N SER A 2 -8.73 -5.06 24.39
CA SER A 2 -8.34 -6.18 23.51
C SER A 2 -7.89 -5.62 22.17
N ALA A 3 -6.75 -6.08 21.66
CA ALA A 3 -6.30 -5.75 20.31
C ALA A 3 -7.37 -6.13 19.28
N LEU A 4 -7.51 -5.31 18.23
CA LEU A 4 -8.45 -5.59 17.14
C LEU A 4 -8.06 -6.91 16.44
N PRO A 5 -9.03 -7.78 16.09
CA PRO A 5 -8.76 -9.00 15.36
C PRO A 5 -8.03 -8.73 14.05
N ARG A 6 -7.01 -9.54 13.74
CA ARG A 6 -6.21 -9.43 12.51
C ARG A 6 -7.09 -9.37 11.26
N GLN A 7 -8.16 -10.15 11.20
CA GLN A 7 -9.06 -10.19 10.03
C GLN A 7 -9.73 -8.83 9.75
N ILE A 8 -10.02 -8.04 10.79
CA ILE A 8 -10.57 -6.68 10.63
C ILE A 8 -9.50 -5.74 10.06
N LEU A 9 -8.28 -5.87 10.56
CA LEU A 9 -7.15 -5.03 10.13
C LEU A 9 -6.65 -5.42 8.73
N LEU A 10 -6.75 -6.70 8.36
CA LEU A 10 -6.17 -7.24 7.15
C LEU A 10 -6.76 -6.58 5.90
N HIS A 11 -8.09 -6.48 5.81
CA HIS A 11 -8.72 -5.82 4.68
C HIS A 11 -8.20 -4.38 4.49
N LEU A 12 -8.08 -3.62 5.58
CA LEU A 12 -7.61 -2.24 5.53
C LEU A 12 -6.12 -2.16 5.19
N ALA A 13 -5.31 -3.06 5.73
CA ALA A 13 -3.90 -3.16 5.41
C ALA A 13 -3.69 -3.48 3.92
N GLU A 14 -4.52 -4.35 3.35
CA GLU A 14 -4.51 -4.68 1.93
C GLU A 14 -4.85 -3.47 1.04
N LEU A 15 -5.75 -2.58 1.47
CA LEU A 15 -6.02 -1.34 0.74
C LEU A 15 -4.81 -0.40 0.70
N ALA A 16 -4.08 -0.26 1.81
CA ALA A 16 -2.82 0.48 1.85
C ALA A 16 -1.76 -0.17 0.98
N LEU A 17 -1.63 -1.49 1.05
CA LEU A 17 -0.68 -2.26 0.27
C LEU A 17 -0.96 -2.15 -1.24
N LYS A 18 -2.21 -2.28 -1.68
CA LYS A 18 -2.60 -2.05 -3.08
C LYS A 18 -2.25 -0.64 -3.55
N SER A 19 -2.41 0.35 -2.67
CA SER A 19 -2.08 1.75 -3.00
C SER A 19 -0.58 1.93 -3.21
N LEU A 20 0.24 1.32 -2.35
CA LEU A 20 1.69 1.30 -2.51
C LEU A 20 2.11 0.54 -3.78
N GLN A 21 1.55 -0.65 -4.02
CA GLN A 21 1.82 -1.44 -5.22
C GLN A 21 1.49 -0.65 -6.49
N ALA A 22 0.33 0.02 -6.53
CA ALA A 22 -0.07 0.87 -7.65
C ALA A 22 0.93 2.00 -7.92
N TRP A 23 1.47 2.62 -6.87
CA TRP A 23 2.53 3.61 -7.01
C TRP A 23 3.82 3.01 -7.57
N CYS A 24 4.30 1.91 -6.99
CA CYS A 24 5.52 1.23 -7.42
C CYS A 24 5.42 0.81 -8.89
N PHE A 25 4.31 0.18 -9.27
CA PHE A 25 4.03 -0.26 -10.66
C PHE A 25 3.79 0.87 -11.65
N GLY A 26 3.33 2.03 -11.19
CA GLY A 26 3.17 3.20 -12.03
C GLY A 26 4.51 3.82 -12.47
N SER A 27 5.65 3.32 -11.99
CA SER A 27 6.97 3.88 -12.30
C SER A 27 7.33 3.83 -13.79
N GLU A 28 8.02 4.88 -14.26
CA GLU A 28 8.42 5.05 -15.66
C GLU A 28 9.39 3.96 -16.15
N VAL A 29 10.09 3.28 -15.22
CA VAL A 29 10.96 2.15 -15.56
C VAL A 29 10.22 1.05 -16.32
N PHE A 30 8.91 0.92 -16.08
CA PHE A 30 8.02 -0.07 -16.70
C PHE A 30 7.45 0.37 -18.06
N VAL A 31 7.82 1.56 -18.56
CA VAL A 31 7.43 2.07 -19.89
C VAL A 31 8.37 1.55 -20.99
N LEU A 32 9.57 1.06 -20.62
CA LEU A 32 10.56 0.57 -21.58
C LEU A 32 9.99 -0.58 -22.43
N THR A 33 10.03 -0.41 -23.75
CA THR A 33 9.44 -1.37 -24.71
C THR A 33 10.05 -2.76 -24.58
N SER A 34 11.36 -2.85 -24.33
CA SER A 34 12.07 -4.11 -24.11
C SER A 34 11.60 -4.86 -22.86
N PHE A 35 11.22 -4.13 -21.81
CA PHE A 35 10.63 -4.70 -20.60
C PHE A 35 9.23 -5.23 -20.89
N ARG A 36 8.37 -4.39 -21.48
CA ARG A 36 6.98 -4.75 -21.80
C ARG A 36 6.86 -5.95 -22.72
N GLN A 37 7.79 -6.15 -23.66
CA GLN A 37 7.74 -7.31 -24.56
C GLN A 37 7.86 -8.66 -23.85
N ARG A 38 8.51 -8.69 -22.67
CA ARG A 38 8.74 -9.92 -21.90
C ARG A 38 7.57 -10.31 -20.99
N LEU A 39 6.65 -9.38 -20.73
CA LEU A 39 5.52 -9.60 -19.83
C LEU A 39 4.40 -10.38 -20.50
N ASP A 40 3.68 -11.17 -19.72
CA ASP A 40 2.41 -11.74 -20.12
C ASP A 40 1.31 -10.66 -20.26
N HIS A 41 0.10 -11.09 -20.62
CA HIS A 41 -1.02 -10.18 -20.83
C HIS A 41 -1.49 -9.51 -19.53
N GLU A 42 -1.58 -10.26 -18.44
CA GLU A 42 -2.14 -9.80 -17.17
C GLU A 42 -1.20 -8.78 -16.47
N SER A 43 0.10 -9.03 -16.54
CA SER A 43 1.14 -8.11 -16.06
C SER A 43 1.14 -6.80 -16.85
N LYS A 44 0.94 -6.85 -18.17
CA LYS A 44 0.80 -5.63 -18.99
C LYS A 44 -0.43 -4.83 -18.60
N GLU A 45 -1.56 -5.49 -18.41
CA GLU A 45 -2.82 -4.86 -18.01
C GLU A 45 -2.67 -4.17 -16.64
N LEU A 46 -2.07 -4.84 -15.66
CA LEU A 46 -1.81 -4.26 -14.34
C LEU A 46 -0.94 -3.00 -14.45
N LEU A 47 0.15 -3.05 -15.21
CA LEU A 47 1.02 -1.88 -15.43
C LEU A 47 0.28 -0.73 -16.13
N ASP A 48 -0.55 -1.02 -17.13
CA ASP A 48 -1.36 -0.01 -17.82
C ASP A 48 -2.33 0.68 -16.85
N ILE A 49 -2.97 -0.08 -15.95
CA ILE A 49 -3.85 0.48 -14.90
C ILE A 49 -3.05 1.37 -13.95
N CYS A 50 -1.93 0.89 -13.41
CA CYS A 50 -1.10 1.62 -12.45
C CYS A 50 -0.50 2.90 -13.04
N GLN A 51 0.02 2.84 -14.28
CA GLN A 51 0.53 4.01 -14.99
C GLN A 51 -0.62 4.98 -15.33
N GLY A 52 -1.78 4.45 -15.70
CA GLY A 52 -2.98 5.23 -15.93
C GLY A 52 -3.42 6.02 -14.69
N LEU A 53 -3.35 5.43 -13.49
CA LEU A 53 -3.64 6.11 -12.22
C LEU A 53 -2.63 7.23 -11.94
N ARG A 54 -1.34 6.99 -12.21
CA ARG A 54 -0.27 7.97 -12.00
C ARG A 54 -0.37 9.18 -12.93
N LEU A 55 -0.70 8.96 -14.21
CA LEU A 55 -0.74 10.02 -15.24
C LEU A 55 -2.06 10.77 -15.30
N GLY A 56 -3.18 10.08 -15.10
CA GLY A 56 -4.52 10.61 -15.34
C GLY A 56 -5.31 10.96 -14.09
N GLY A 57 -4.69 10.91 -12.91
CA GLY A 57 -5.35 11.06 -11.62
C GLY A 57 -6.15 9.82 -11.20
N TYR A 58 -6.56 9.81 -9.93
CA TYR A 58 -7.19 8.67 -9.26
C TYR A 58 -8.70 8.60 -9.51
N SER A 59 -9.10 8.44 -10.78
CA SER A 59 -10.51 8.30 -11.12
C SER A 59 -11.12 7.01 -10.54
N SER A 60 -12.39 7.08 -10.13
CA SER A 60 -13.11 5.94 -9.53
C SER A 60 -13.11 4.70 -10.42
N ALA A 61 -13.25 4.86 -11.75
CA ALA A 61 -13.20 3.76 -12.69
C ALA A 61 -11.85 3.05 -12.72
N LYS A 62 -10.73 3.79 -12.65
CA LYS A 62 -9.39 3.18 -12.61
C LYS A 62 -9.10 2.55 -11.25
N VAL A 63 -9.59 3.13 -10.16
CA VAL A 63 -9.49 2.55 -8.82
C VAL A 63 -10.26 1.22 -8.76
N LEU A 64 -11.42 1.14 -9.40
CA LEU A 64 -12.18 -0.11 -9.51
C LEU A 64 -11.39 -1.18 -10.27
N LEU A 65 -10.87 -0.84 -11.47
CA LEU A 65 -10.04 -1.75 -12.27
C LEU A 65 -8.80 -2.24 -11.49
N LEU A 66 -8.12 -1.35 -10.78
CA LEU A 66 -7.01 -1.71 -9.91
C LEU A 66 -7.45 -2.71 -8.84
N ASN A 67 -8.57 -2.43 -8.17
CA ASN A 67 -9.04 -3.27 -7.07
C ASN A 67 -9.50 -4.67 -7.52
N GLU A 68 -10.06 -4.77 -8.73
CA GLU A 68 -10.56 -6.02 -9.32
C GLU A 68 -9.48 -6.85 -10.02
N ASN A 69 -8.30 -6.29 -10.31
CA ASN A 69 -7.22 -6.99 -10.98
C ASN A 69 -6.74 -8.23 -10.18
N SER A 70 -6.83 -9.42 -10.78
CA SER A 70 -6.54 -10.70 -10.14
C SER A 70 -5.09 -10.84 -9.70
N LEU A 71 -4.15 -10.53 -10.59
CA LEU A 71 -2.71 -10.55 -10.30
C LEU A 71 -2.33 -9.65 -9.13
N LEU A 72 -2.87 -8.41 -9.09
CA LEU A 72 -2.65 -7.52 -7.97
C LEU A 72 -3.21 -8.12 -6.67
N ASN A 73 -4.44 -8.64 -6.70
CA ASN A 73 -5.08 -9.27 -5.55
C ASN A 73 -4.28 -10.47 -5.01
N GLU A 74 -3.70 -11.27 -5.90
CA GLU A 74 -2.83 -12.38 -5.52
C GLU A 74 -1.56 -11.88 -4.83
N HIS A 75 -0.86 -10.91 -5.41
CA HIS A 75 0.34 -10.34 -4.80
C HIS A 75 0.05 -9.64 -3.47
N THR A 76 -1.04 -8.90 -3.38
CA THR A 76 -1.47 -8.26 -2.14
C THR A 76 -1.65 -9.30 -1.04
N ARG A 77 -2.32 -10.43 -1.32
CA ARG A 77 -2.50 -11.52 -0.35
C ARG A 77 -1.19 -12.20 0.01
N TYR A 78 -0.36 -12.52 -0.98
CA TYR A 78 0.94 -13.14 -0.75
C TYR A 78 1.82 -12.29 0.18
N ILE A 79 1.91 -10.99 -0.09
CA ILE A 79 2.67 -10.08 0.76
C ILE A 79 2.00 -9.96 2.12
N SER A 80 0.67 -9.77 2.21
CA SER A 80 -0.03 -9.59 3.48
C SER A 80 0.11 -10.80 4.43
N ASP A 81 0.20 -12.01 3.88
CA ASP A 81 0.48 -13.25 4.63
C ASP A 81 1.89 -13.28 5.23
N MET A 82 2.87 -12.61 4.61
CA MET A 82 4.24 -12.48 5.14
C MET A 82 4.37 -11.40 6.23
N LEU A 83 3.37 -10.51 6.38
CA LEU A 83 3.46 -9.37 7.29
C LEU A 83 3.03 -9.73 8.72
N HIS A 84 3.91 -9.42 9.67
CA HIS A 84 3.61 -9.47 11.11
C HIS A 84 2.45 -8.54 11.49
N ASP A 85 1.74 -8.88 12.55
CA ASP A 85 0.55 -8.15 13.03
C ASP A 85 0.79 -6.65 13.27
N ASP A 86 1.98 -6.29 13.73
CA ASP A 86 2.35 -4.89 13.97
C ASP A 86 2.44 -4.06 12.67
N ILE A 87 2.88 -4.68 11.57
CA ILE A 87 2.91 -4.05 10.25
C ILE A 87 1.49 -3.95 9.70
N ILE A 88 0.70 -5.03 9.81
CA ILE A 88 -0.71 -5.03 9.41
C ILE A 88 -1.48 -3.93 10.14
N LEU A 89 -1.24 -3.76 11.45
CA LEU A 89 -1.84 -2.67 12.21
C LEU A 89 -1.44 -1.30 11.65
N LYS A 90 -0.15 -1.05 11.41
CA LYS A 90 0.31 0.24 10.86
C LYS A 90 -0.32 0.56 9.50
N LEU A 91 -0.39 -0.42 8.60
CA LEU A 91 -1.02 -0.27 7.30
C LEU A 91 -2.54 -0.04 7.41
N ALA A 92 -3.21 -0.77 8.31
CA ALA A 92 -4.63 -0.56 8.57
C ALA A 92 -4.94 0.83 9.14
N LEU A 93 -4.11 1.30 10.08
CA LEU A 93 -4.22 2.65 10.65
C LEU A 93 -4.02 3.72 9.57
N LEU A 94 -3.11 3.50 8.62
CA LEU A 94 -2.88 4.40 7.49
C LEU A 94 -4.14 4.50 6.60
N THR A 95 -4.75 3.37 6.26
CA THR A 95 -6.02 3.36 5.51
C THR A 95 -7.11 4.11 6.28
N TRP A 96 -7.29 3.79 7.57
CA TRP A 96 -8.28 4.47 8.42
C TRP A 96 -8.10 5.98 8.52
N TYR A 97 -6.87 6.47 8.56
CA TYR A 97 -6.59 7.90 8.59
C TYR A 97 -7.12 8.62 7.34
N PHE A 98 -7.01 8.00 6.18
CA PHE A 98 -7.43 8.62 4.91
C PHE A 98 -8.89 8.35 4.58
N ASP A 99 -9.36 7.12 4.79
CA ASP A 99 -10.76 6.72 4.58
C ASP A 99 -11.05 5.40 5.31
N SER A 100 -11.86 5.47 6.35
CA SER A 100 -12.25 4.30 7.14
C SER A 100 -13.50 3.58 6.66
N THR A 101 -14.16 4.12 5.63
CA THR A 101 -15.45 3.64 5.15
C THR A 101 -15.38 2.98 3.78
N SER A 102 -14.32 3.27 3.02
CA SER A 102 -14.16 2.77 1.65
C SER A 102 -13.78 1.29 1.63
N GLN A 103 -14.37 0.58 0.67
CA GLN A 103 -14.01 -0.79 0.29
C GLN A 103 -12.83 -0.83 -0.70
N PHE A 104 -12.40 0.35 -1.16
CA PHE A 104 -11.38 0.53 -2.20
C PHE A 104 -10.29 1.49 -1.74
N PRO A 105 -9.09 1.44 -2.34
CA PRO A 105 -8.07 2.46 -2.15
C PRO A 105 -8.63 3.86 -2.36
N SER A 106 -8.57 4.72 -1.33
CA SER A 106 -9.05 6.09 -1.48
C SER A 106 -8.05 6.94 -2.27
N GLU A 107 -8.56 7.94 -2.98
CA GLU A 107 -7.70 8.89 -3.71
C GLU A 107 -6.67 9.56 -2.77
N LYS A 108 -7.03 9.84 -1.52
CA LYS A 108 -6.11 10.46 -0.55
C LYS A 108 -4.98 9.52 -0.14
N LEU A 109 -5.27 8.23 0.03
CA LEU A 109 -4.30 7.18 0.35
C LEU A 109 -3.34 6.94 -0.83
N LEU A 110 -3.88 6.85 -2.04
CA LEU A 110 -3.07 6.76 -3.26
C LEU A 110 -2.18 7.99 -3.44
N ASN A 111 -2.73 9.19 -3.24
CA ASN A 111 -1.96 10.44 -3.26
C ASN A 111 -0.87 10.49 -2.19
N PHE A 112 -1.07 9.88 -1.02
CA PHE A 112 -0.06 9.81 0.03
C PHE A 112 1.16 9.01 -0.43
N PHE A 113 0.96 7.84 -1.05
CA PHE A 113 2.09 7.04 -1.55
C PHE A 113 2.81 7.69 -2.73
N ALA A 114 2.12 8.49 -3.53
CA ALA A 114 2.77 9.25 -4.60
C ALA A 114 3.62 10.43 -4.08
N HIS A 115 3.22 11.04 -2.97
CA HIS A 115 3.88 12.22 -2.40
C HIS A 115 4.02 12.10 -0.87
N PRO A 116 4.78 11.10 -0.37
CA PRO A 116 4.82 10.81 1.06
C PRO A 116 5.42 11.97 1.84
N HIS A 117 6.45 12.63 1.31
CA HIS A 117 7.15 13.73 1.98
C HIS A 117 6.26 14.90 2.41
N ASP A 118 5.21 15.20 1.65
CA ASP A 118 4.33 16.34 1.91
C ASP A 118 3.39 16.11 3.09
N LYS A 119 3.13 14.83 3.42
CA LYS A 119 2.08 14.42 4.36
C LYS A 119 2.60 13.56 5.51
N VAL A 120 3.84 13.09 5.44
CA VAL A 120 4.37 12.08 6.36
C VAL A 120 4.35 12.53 7.81
N GLU A 121 4.66 13.80 8.12
CA GLU A 121 4.64 14.26 9.52
C GLU A 121 3.22 14.27 10.09
N ALA A 122 2.25 14.86 9.38
CA ALA A 122 0.86 14.90 9.82
C ALA A 122 0.26 13.50 9.97
N VAL A 123 0.63 12.58 9.06
CA VAL A 123 0.25 11.16 9.15
C VAL A 123 0.90 10.53 10.39
N CYS A 124 2.21 10.69 10.59
CA CYS A 124 2.92 10.11 11.74
C CYS A 124 2.30 10.55 13.07
N GLU A 125 1.98 11.84 13.23
CA GLU A 125 1.36 12.37 14.45
C GLU A 125 -0.01 11.74 14.72
N ALA A 126 -0.86 11.66 13.69
CA ALA A 126 -2.18 11.06 13.83
C ALA A 126 -2.11 9.56 14.12
N LEU A 127 -1.24 8.83 13.40
CA LEU A 127 -1.08 7.40 13.58
C LEU A 127 -0.44 7.05 14.94
N PHE A 128 0.45 7.89 15.48
CA PHE A 128 1.05 7.68 16.79
C PHE A 128 -0.02 7.64 17.90
N GLY A 129 -0.96 8.58 17.88
CA GLY A 129 -2.08 8.62 18.84
C GLY A 129 -2.96 7.38 18.74
N LEU A 130 -3.32 6.97 17.53
CA LEU A 130 -4.13 5.76 17.30
C LEU A 130 -3.38 4.49 17.70
N TYR A 131 -2.11 4.39 17.35
CA TYR A 131 -1.28 3.23 17.64
C TYR A 131 -1.13 3.02 19.15
N THR A 132 -0.75 4.06 19.89
CA THR A 132 -0.60 3.98 21.36
C THR A 132 -1.91 3.67 22.06
N LEU A 133 -3.04 4.18 21.56
CA LEU A 133 -4.37 3.83 22.07
C LEU A 133 -4.70 2.33 21.85
N GLN A 134 -4.35 1.78 20.68
CA GLN A 134 -4.67 0.40 20.31
C GLN A 134 -3.75 -0.63 20.98
N THR A 135 -2.45 -0.35 21.07
CA THR A 135 -1.46 -1.30 21.59
C THR A 135 -1.17 -1.13 23.07
N GLY A 136 -1.41 0.08 23.62
CA GLY A 136 -0.94 0.45 24.96
C GLY A 136 0.59 0.53 25.07
N GLU A 137 1.32 0.45 23.96
CA GLU A 137 2.77 0.45 23.95
C GLU A 137 3.31 1.84 24.36
N LYS A 138 4.27 1.85 25.27
CA LYS A 138 4.94 3.08 25.72
C LYS A 138 6.17 3.35 24.86
N ILE A 139 5.95 3.91 23.68
CA ILE A 139 7.02 4.37 22.77
C ILE A 139 6.99 5.88 22.60
N SER A 140 8.14 6.46 22.30
CA SER A 140 8.21 7.88 21.93
C SER A 140 7.69 8.09 20.50
N TYR A 141 7.22 9.30 20.22
CA TYR A 141 6.86 9.71 18.86
C TYR A 141 8.00 9.47 17.86
N HIS A 142 9.24 9.83 18.23
CA HIS A 142 10.42 9.63 17.39
C HIS A 142 10.65 8.15 17.06
N SER A 143 10.52 7.26 18.05
CA SER A 143 10.66 5.82 17.83
C SER A 143 9.52 5.27 16.97
N PHE A 144 8.29 5.74 17.16
CA PHE A 144 7.15 5.35 16.32
C PHE A 144 7.36 5.78 14.86
N ARG A 145 7.74 7.04 14.64
CA ARG A 145 8.02 7.59 13.31
C ARG A 145 9.09 6.79 12.58
N ALA A 146 10.22 6.52 13.24
CA ALA A 146 11.28 5.70 12.67
C ALA A 146 10.77 4.31 12.28
N LYS A 147 10.09 3.60 13.21
CA LYS A 147 9.49 2.29 12.94
C LYS A 147 8.48 2.31 11.79
N LEU A 148 7.67 3.36 11.67
CA LEU A 148 6.69 3.48 10.58
C LEU A 148 7.39 3.67 9.23
N LEU A 149 8.41 4.52 9.15
CA LEU A 149 9.19 4.69 7.92
C LEU A 149 9.91 3.41 7.52
N ASP A 150 10.53 2.72 8.50
CA ASP A 150 11.17 1.41 8.27
C ASP A 150 10.15 0.39 7.77
N THR A 151 8.94 0.40 8.34
CA THR A 151 7.83 -0.46 7.90
C THR A 151 7.46 -0.18 6.44
N LEU A 152 7.28 1.09 6.07
CA LEU A 152 6.92 1.45 4.69
C LEU A 152 8.03 1.06 3.70
N GLY A 153 9.30 1.31 4.05
CA GLY A 153 10.43 0.89 3.22
C GLY A 153 10.57 -0.62 3.10
N TYR A 154 10.32 -1.37 4.17
CA TYR A 154 10.30 -2.84 4.13
C TYR A 154 9.18 -3.39 3.25
N VAL A 155 7.98 -2.83 3.34
CA VAL A 155 6.85 -3.25 2.50
C VAL A 155 7.12 -2.89 1.03
N GLU A 156 7.67 -1.72 0.75
CA GLU A 156 8.09 -1.33 -0.61
C GLU A 156 9.15 -2.29 -1.17
N TYR A 157 10.11 -2.72 -0.34
CA TYR A 157 11.09 -3.74 -0.71
C TYR A 157 10.43 -5.07 -1.06
N LEU A 158 9.49 -5.56 -0.25
CA LEU A 158 8.74 -6.81 -0.54
C LEU A 158 7.95 -6.71 -1.84
N VAL A 159 7.33 -5.55 -2.09
CA VAL A 159 6.63 -5.27 -3.33
C VAL A 159 7.58 -5.38 -4.52
N GLY A 160 8.77 -4.79 -4.44
CA GLY A 160 9.80 -4.92 -5.47
C GLY A 160 10.32 -6.35 -5.67
N ASP A 161 10.45 -7.13 -4.60
CA ASP A 161 10.93 -8.52 -4.67
C ASP A 161 9.92 -9.44 -5.37
N VAL A 162 8.63 -9.29 -5.05
CA VAL A 162 7.54 -9.98 -5.75
C VAL A 162 7.51 -9.64 -7.24
N TYR A 163 7.95 -8.44 -7.64
CA TYR A 163 8.03 -8.07 -9.05
C TYR A 163 9.15 -8.78 -9.80
N ASN A 164 10.25 -9.11 -9.13
CA ASN A 164 11.29 -9.92 -9.75
C ASN A 164 10.77 -11.33 -10.04
N LEU A 165 9.89 -11.87 -9.18
CA LEU A 165 9.24 -13.16 -9.39
C LEU A 165 8.24 -13.17 -10.56
N MET A 166 7.61 -12.03 -10.90
CA MET A 166 6.77 -11.91 -12.10
C MET A 166 7.56 -11.92 -13.42
N LEU A 167 8.88 -11.74 -13.38
CA LEU A 167 9.74 -11.62 -14.56
C LEU A 167 10.46 -12.93 -14.95
N GLU A 168 10.29 -13.97 -14.12
CA GLU A 168 10.82 -15.33 -14.30
C GLU A 168 9.80 -16.24 -14.98
#